data_AF-A0A7W0MI58-F1
#
_entry.id   AF-A0A7W0MI58-F1
#
_cell.length_a   1.000
_cell.length_b   1.000
_cell.length_c   1.000
_cell.angle_alpha   90.00
_cell.angle_beta   90.00
_cell.angle_gamma   90.00
#
_symmetry.space_group_name_H-M   'P 1'
#
loop_
_entity.id
_entity.type
_entity.pdbx_description
1 polymer ?
#
loop_
_entity_poly.entity_id
_entity_poly.type
_entity_poly.pdbx_seq_one_letter_code
_entity_poly.pdbx_strand_id
1 'polypeptide(L)'
;RAGTPLAEIVTEPDFRSSWEAYDYVNHVRRALQWVGASEADMEKGNLRCEANVSVRRIGDTEFGTKVELKNLNSVRFMQKAIEFEIERHIELIEAGGRVVQETRLWDDRAGETRTMRSKEEAHDYRYFPEPDLPPLVVTPEFIEDVRRSMPELPEERRRRLMDEYHLSFNDAVQLTSERALADYYEQAARAAQNPRGAANWIRTELLRELEASGRTVAESPVPPEELGALVRLIDEGQINGKQGKDVLIEMFNSGKSAAVIVAEQGLAQVSDAGEIEGIVEEVLAANSQQLAKYRAGKDSLFGFFVGQVMKASRGKANPKLVNEVLKSKLNK
;
A
#
# COMPACT_ATOMS: atom_id res chain seq x y z
N ARG A 1 22.95 -20.36 12.11
CA ARG A 1 23.46 -18.96 12.01
C ARG A 1 24.91 -18.91 11.54
N ALA A 2 25.83 -19.76 12.03
CA ALA A 2 27.17 -19.84 11.43
C ALA A 2 27.06 -20.23 9.94
N GLY A 3 27.79 -19.52 9.07
CA GLY A 3 27.78 -19.73 7.62
C GLY A 3 26.56 -19.20 6.87
N THR A 4 25.57 -18.58 7.55
CA THR A 4 24.43 -17.94 6.87
C THR A 4 24.90 -16.71 6.09
N PRO A 5 24.52 -16.52 4.80
CA PRO A 5 24.90 -15.34 4.04
C PRO A 5 24.44 -14.05 4.72
N LEU A 6 25.31 -13.04 4.76
CA LEU A 6 25.04 -11.71 5.28
C LEU A 6 25.58 -10.66 4.31
N ALA A 7 24.90 -9.53 4.24
CA ALA A 7 25.38 -8.32 3.58
C ALA A 7 25.43 -7.20 4.62
N GLU A 8 26.53 -6.46 4.63
CA GLU A 8 26.71 -5.29 5.49
C GLU A 8 26.56 -4.03 4.65
N ILE A 9 25.63 -3.16 5.04
CA ILE A 9 25.39 -1.86 4.40
C ILE A 9 25.83 -0.79 5.39
N VAL A 10 26.97 -0.16 5.10
CA VAL A 10 27.50 0.96 5.88
C VAL A 10 27.15 2.25 5.15
N THR A 11 26.48 3.17 5.84
CA THR A 11 26.17 4.49 5.31
C THR A 11 27.25 5.50 5.67
N GLU A 12 27.39 6.54 4.85
CA GLU A 12 28.05 7.77 5.27
C GLU A 12 27.28 8.43 6.43
N PRO A 13 27.93 9.28 7.26
CA PRO A 13 27.30 9.94 8.42
C PRO A 13 26.45 11.14 7.99
N ASP A 14 25.45 10.90 7.14
CA ASP A 14 24.63 11.95 6.51
C ASP A 14 23.32 12.26 7.25
N PHE A 15 22.85 11.34 8.09
CA PHE A 15 21.64 11.57 8.88
C PHE A 15 21.83 12.70 9.91
N ARG A 16 20.84 13.58 10.02
CA ARG A 16 20.81 14.73 10.93
C ARG A 16 19.71 14.64 11.98
N SER A 17 18.85 13.63 11.89
CA SER A 17 17.81 13.36 12.88
C SER A 17 17.56 11.86 13.04
N SER A 18 16.99 11.49 14.20
CA SER A 18 16.50 10.13 14.45
C SER A 18 15.46 9.68 13.42
N TRP A 19 14.65 10.61 12.92
CA TRP A 19 13.63 10.38 11.89
C TRP A 19 14.20 10.03 10.52
N GLU A 20 15.29 10.68 10.11
CA GLU A 20 15.97 10.32 8.85
C GLU A 20 16.55 8.91 8.92
N ALA A 21 17.18 8.55 10.04
CA ALA A 21 17.66 7.18 10.27
C ALA A 21 16.50 6.16 10.28
N TYR A 22 15.38 6.51 10.93
CA TYR A 22 14.17 5.70 10.96
C TYR A 22 13.62 5.46 9.54
N ASP A 23 13.50 6.51 8.73
CA ASP A 23 13.00 6.40 7.37
C ASP A 23 13.94 5.58 6.48
N TYR A 24 15.26 5.82 6.57
CA TYR A 24 16.27 5.08 5.83
C TYR A 24 16.20 3.57 6.09
N VAL A 25 16.20 3.14 7.36
CA VAL A 25 16.14 1.71 7.70
C VAL A 25 14.86 1.07 7.19
N ASN A 26 13.73 1.78 7.26
CA ASN A 26 12.48 1.30 6.69
C ASN A 26 12.51 1.25 5.16
N HIS A 27 13.18 2.19 4.49
CA HIS A 27 13.37 2.16 3.04
C HIS A 27 14.22 0.95 2.62
N VAL A 28 15.36 0.71 3.27
CA VAL A 28 16.20 -0.48 3.02
C VAL A 28 15.41 -1.76 3.26
N ARG A 29 14.65 -1.83 4.36
CA ARG A 29 13.78 -2.97 4.66
C ARG A 29 12.80 -3.25 3.52
N ARG A 30 12.05 -2.22 3.08
CA ARG A 30 11.09 -2.33 1.97
C ARG A 30 11.78 -2.75 0.68
N ALA A 31 12.91 -2.16 0.34
CA ALA A 31 13.67 -2.49 -0.86
C ALA A 31 14.11 -3.97 -0.86
N LEU A 32 14.67 -4.46 0.25
CA LEU A 32 15.11 -5.86 0.39
C LEU A 32 13.95 -6.86 0.27
N GLN A 33 12.81 -6.55 0.89
CA GLN A 33 11.60 -7.35 0.78
C GLN A 33 11.06 -7.36 -0.64
N TRP A 34 11.05 -6.19 -1.30
CA TRP A 34 10.52 -6.02 -2.65
C TRP A 34 11.30 -6.80 -3.70
N VAL A 35 12.63 -6.77 -3.61
CA VAL A 35 13.51 -7.52 -4.53
C VAL A 35 13.60 -9.01 -4.17
N GLY A 36 13.06 -9.40 -3.00
CA GLY A 36 13.07 -10.79 -2.53
C GLY A 36 14.42 -11.27 -1.97
N ALA A 37 15.31 -10.34 -1.61
CA ALA A 37 16.65 -10.69 -1.09
C ALA A 37 16.63 -11.08 0.39
N SER A 38 15.65 -10.60 1.17
CA SER A 38 15.49 -10.91 2.59
C SER A 38 14.07 -10.60 3.05
N GLU A 39 13.54 -11.34 4.03
CA GLU A 39 12.31 -10.94 4.74
C GLU A 39 12.50 -9.64 5.52
N ALA A 40 13.75 -9.26 5.81
CA ALA A 40 14.15 -8.04 6.52
C ALA A 40 13.36 -7.77 7.82
N ASP A 41 12.99 -8.86 8.50
CA ASP A 41 12.31 -8.87 9.79
C ASP A 41 13.33 -8.71 10.93
N MET A 42 13.23 -7.61 11.68
CA MET A 42 14.14 -7.32 12.79
C MET A 42 13.90 -8.22 14.01
N GLU A 43 12.65 -8.63 14.27
CA GLU A 43 12.31 -9.47 15.41
C GLU A 43 12.88 -10.90 15.24
N LYS A 44 12.86 -11.40 14.00
CA LYS A 44 13.53 -12.66 13.62
C LYS A 44 15.04 -12.51 13.44
N GLY A 45 15.57 -11.29 13.44
CA GLY A 45 16.99 -10.98 13.30
C GLY A 45 17.52 -11.06 11.87
N ASN A 46 16.63 -11.00 10.87
CA ASN A 46 16.91 -10.99 9.42
C ASN A 46 17.40 -9.60 8.94
N LEU A 47 17.08 -8.55 9.70
CA LEU A 47 17.64 -7.22 9.56
C LEU A 47 18.18 -6.76 10.92
N ARG A 48 19.37 -6.15 10.92
CA ARG A 48 20.01 -5.61 12.13
C ARG A 48 20.55 -4.23 11.82
N CYS A 49 20.52 -3.36 12.81
CA CYS A 49 21.06 -2.02 12.68
C CYS A 49 21.85 -1.67 13.95
N GLU A 50 23.00 -1.05 13.74
CA GLU A 50 23.82 -0.43 14.78
C GLU A 50 23.95 1.05 14.40
N ALA A 51 23.61 1.95 15.33
CA ALA A 51 23.62 3.38 15.07
C ALA A 51 24.87 4.02 15.65
N ASN A 52 25.51 4.92 14.90
CA ASN A 52 26.62 5.73 15.40
C ASN A 52 26.12 7.16 15.60
N VAL A 53 26.23 7.69 16.82
CA VAL A 53 25.71 9.00 17.19
C VAL A 53 26.84 9.92 17.63
N SER A 54 26.84 11.14 17.11
CA SER A 54 27.68 12.24 17.58
C SER A 54 26.94 13.56 17.40
N VAL A 55 27.28 14.55 18.22
CA VAL A 55 26.75 15.91 18.14
C VAL A 55 27.92 16.89 18.00
N ARG A 56 27.65 18.05 17.43
CA ARG A 56 28.62 19.15 17.30
C ARG A 56 27.92 20.49 17.43
N ARG A 57 28.66 21.56 17.73
CA ARG A 57 28.07 22.90 17.82
C ARG A 57 27.75 23.44 16.43
N ILE A 58 26.78 24.33 16.35
CA ILE A 58 26.44 25.01 15.10
C ILE A 58 27.68 25.82 14.67
N GLY A 59 28.10 25.62 13.42
CA GLY A 59 29.29 26.25 12.84
C GLY A 59 30.53 25.34 12.80
N ASP A 60 30.55 24.25 13.58
CA ASP A 60 31.65 23.29 13.53
C ASP A 60 31.57 22.45 12.25
N THR A 61 32.72 22.24 11.60
CA THR A 61 32.85 21.41 10.39
C THR A 61 33.27 19.98 10.70
N GLU A 62 33.99 19.76 11.81
CA GLU A 62 34.41 18.44 12.27
C GLU A 62 33.29 17.76 13.08
N PHE A 63 33.27 16.43 13.07
CA PHE A 63 32.37 15.65 13.92
C PHE A 63 32.96 15.51 15.33
N GLY A 64 32.09 15.48 16.34
CA GLY A 64 32.49 15.17 17.71
C GLY A 64 32.84 13.69 17.89
N THR A 65 33.13 13.30 19.13
CA THR A 65 33.32 11.89 19.48
C THR A 65 32.03 11.12 19.20
N LYS A 66 32.15 9.94 18.56
CA LYS A 66 31.01 9.06 18.30
C LYS A 66 30.81 8.03 19.41
N VAL A 67 29.56 7.67 19.62
CA VAL A 67 29.13 6.51 20.40
C VAL A 67 28.41 5.54 19.48
N GLU A 68 28.69 4.25 19.68
CA GLU A 68 28.09 3.17 18.92
C GLU A 68 26.98 2.51 19.74
N LEU A 69 25.75 2.52 19.23
CA LEU A 69 24.58 1.92 19.83
C LEU A 69 24.36 0.50 19.31
N LYS A 70 24.26 -0.45 20.23
CA LYS A 70 23.96 -1.87 19.96
C LYS A 70 22.66 -2.32 20.64
N ASN A 71 22.20 -3.52 20.28
CA ASN A 71 20.96 -4.15 20.77
C ASN A 71 19.68 -3.38 20.35
N LEU A 72 19.64 -2.92 19.11
CA LEU A 72 18.50 -2.21 18.53
C LEU A 72 17.58 -3.19 17.80
N ASN A 73 16.66 -3.81 18.54
CA ASN A 73 15.80 -4.89 18.02
C ASN A 73 14.60 -4.40 17.19
N SER A 74 14.34 -3.10 17.14
CA SER A 74 13.31 -2.51 16.29
C SER A 74 13.74 -1.12 15.80
N VAL A 75 13.19 -0.67 14.67
CA VAL A 75 13.45 0.68 14.15
C VAL A 75 13.02 1.75 15.15
N ARG A 76 11.94 1.49 15.91
CA ARG A 76 11.47 2.38 16.98
C ARG A 76 12.45 2.46 18.15
N PHE A 77 13.07 1.35 18.53
CA PHE A 77 14.09 1.34 19.59
C PHE A 77 15.36 2.04 19.13
N MET A 78 15.77 1.87 17.88
CA MET A 78 16.84 2.65 17.27
C MET A 78 16.56 4.15 17.38
N GLN A 79 15.38 4.59 16.97
CA GLN A 79 15.00 5.99 17.02
C GLN A 79 15.11 6.57 18.45
N LYS A 80 14.50 5.89 19.44
CA LYS A 80 14.56 6.30 20.85
C LYS A 80 15.99 6.34 21.39
N ALA A 81 16.81 5.32 21.06
CA ALA A 81 18.20 5.26 21.49
C ALA A 81 19.04 6.40 20.92
N ILE A 82 18.80 6.76 19.65
CA ILE A 82 19.45 7.92 19.01
C ILE A 82 19.04 9.21 19.72
N GLU A 83 17.75 9.42 19.98
CA GLU A 83 17.24 10.61 20.67
C GLU A 83 17.84 10.75 22.07
N PHE A 84 17.85 9.65 22.84
CA PHE A 84 18.48 9.62 24.15
C PHE A 84 19.97 9.99 24.11
N GLU A 85 20.73 9.44 23.16
CA GLU A 85 22.16 9.78 23.04
C GLU A 85 22.41 11.21 22.60
N ILE A 86 21.56 11.77 21.73
CA ILE A 86 21.66 13.17 21.34
C ILE A 86 21.52 14.06 22.58
N GLU A 87 20.48 13.85 23.39
CA GLU A 87 20.24 14.63 24.62
C GLU A 87 21.38 14.44 25.61
N ARG A 88 21.80 13.19 25.87
CA ARG A 88 22.93 12.89 26.77
C ARG A 88 24.22 13.57 26.32
N HIS A 89 24.53 13.55 25.02
CA HIS A 89 25.72 14.19 24.49
C HIS A 89 25.66 15.71 24.68
N ILE A 90 24.52 16.33 24.41
CA ILE A 90 24.31 17.77 24.59
C ILE A 90 24.51 18.16 26.06
N GLU A 91 23.80 17.50 26.98
CA GLU A 91 23.90 17.78 28.42
C GLU A 91 25.34 17.64 28.94
N LEU A 92 26.04 16.58 28.52
CA LEU A 92 27.43 16.33 28.93
C LEU A 92 28.37 17.43 28.43
N ILE A 93 28.22 17.86 27.18
CA ILE A 93 29.07 18.90 26.57
C ILE A 93 28.77 20.27 27.17
N GLU A 94 27.51 20.60 27.42
CA GLU A 94 27.09 21.86 28.04
C GLU A 94 27.51 21.97 29.51
N ALA A 95 27.56 20.84 30.23
CA ALA A 95 28.13 20.76 31.57
C ALA A 95 29.67 20.86 31.61
N GLY A 96 30.34 21.01 30.46
CA GLY A 96 31.81 21.10 30.35
C GLY A 96 32.52 19.74 30.32
N GLY A 97 31.77 18.64 30.23
CA GLY A 97 32.29 17.29 30.06
C GLY A 97 32.71 17.00 28.62
N ARG A 98 33.12 15.76 28.37
CA ARG A 98 33.52 15.27 27.04
C ARG A 98 32.93 13.89 26.79
N VAL A 99 32.36 13.70 25.60
CA VAL A 99 31.92 12.38 25.14
C VAL A 99 33.15 11.51 24.90
N VAL A 100 33.14 10.30 25.46
CA VAL A 100 34.15 9.26 25.24
C VAL A 100 33.67 8.28 24.18
N GLN A 101 34.58 7.74 23.39
CA GLN A 101 34.23 6.75 22.38
C GLN A 101 34.00 5.40 23.05
N GLU A 102 32.74 4.95 23.06
CA GLU A 102 32.33 3.72 23.71
C GLU A 102 31.19 3.05 22.94
N THR A 103 30.97 1.78 23.26
CA THR A 103 29.81 1.02 22.79
C THR A 103 28.78 0.98 23.90
N ARG A 104 27.57 1.44 23.60
CA ARG A 104 26.45 1.48 24.53
C ARG A 104 25.32 0.57 24.06
N LEU A 105 24.61 -0.02 25.02
CA LEU A 105 23.45 -0.87 24.79
C LEU A 105 22.17 -0.10 25.10
N TRP A 106 21.17 -0.23 24.24
CA TRP A 106 19.82 0.22 24.57
C TRP A 106 19.14 -0.75 25.54
N ASP A 107 18.62 -0.22 26.65
CA ASP A 107 17.69 -0.91 27.57
C ASP A 107 16.29 -0.33 27.39
N ASP A 108 15.43 -1.06 26.67
CA ASP A 108 14.05 -0.64 26.40
C ASP A 108 13.19 -0.56 27.68
N ARG A 109 13.49 -1.34 28.72
CA ARG A 109 12.71 -1.31 29.96
C ARG A 109 12.99 -0.05 30.78
N ALA A 110 14.24 0.37 30.80
CA ALA A 110 14.67 1.57 31.50
C ALA A 110 14.57 2.83 30.63
N GLY A 111 14.47 2.68 29.31
CA GLY A 111 14.42 3.81 28.37
C GLY A 111 15.74 4.59 28.30
N GLU A 112 16.87 3.91 28.53
CA GLU A 112 18.19 4.52 28.62
C GLU A 112 19.25 3.69 27.89
N THR A 113 20.41 4.28 27.66
CA THR A 113 21.59 3.56 27.18
C THR A 113 22.56 3.27 28.32
N ARG A 114 23.20 2.10 28.29
CA ARG A 114 24.22 1.70 29.27
C ARG A 114 25.54 1.37 28.60
N THR A 115 26.65 1.78 29.22
CA THR A 115 27.99 1.39 28.76
C THR A 115 28.14 -0.13 28.87
N MET A 116 28.51 -0.78 27.75
CA MET A 116 28.77 -2.22 27.74
C MET A 116 30.21 -2.53 28.17
N ARG A 117 31.17 -1.74 27.67
CA ARG A 117 32.61 -1.83 27.94
C ARG A 117 33.30 -0.52 27.51
N SER A 118 34.30 -0.05 28.26
CA SER A 118 35.21 1.00 27.79
C SER A 118 36.11 0.42 26.68
N LYS A 119 36.15 1.08 25.51
CA LYS A 119 37.09 0.73 24.43
C LYS A 119 38.48 1.22 24.86
N GLU A 120 39.25 0.38 25.55
CA GLU A 120 40.66 0.69 25.87
C GLU A 120 41.59 0.48 24.66
N GLU A 121 41.19 -0.31 23.64
CA GLU A 121 41.99 -0.53 22.42
C GLU A 121 41.08 -0.70 21.19
N ALA A 122 41.47 -0.14 20.04
CA ALA A 122 40.86 -0.45 18.75
C ALA A 122 41.10 -1.94 18.46
N HIS A 123 40.05 -2.71 18.17
CA HIS A 123 40.20 -4.13 17.87
C HIS A 123 41.04 -4.32 16.59
N ASP A 124 42.24 -4.88 16.74
CA ASP A 124 43.02 -5.35 15.61
C ASP A 124 42.41 -6.67 15.10
N TYR A 125 41.52 -6.54 14.11
CA TYR A 125 40.88 -7.67 13.45
C TYR A 125 41.83 -8.48 12.58
N ARG A 126 43.08 -8.01 12.34
CA ARG A 126 44.10 -8.67 11.52
C ARG A 126 43.55 -9.14 10.18
N TYR A 127 42.82 -8.26 9.48
CA TYR A 127 42.27 -8.59 8.16
C TYR A 127 43.38 -8.99 7.19
N PHE A 128 43.23 -10.15 6.54
CA PHE A 128 44.06 -10.60 5.43
C PHE A 128 43.17 -11.31 4.39
N PRO A 129 43.57 -11.36 3.10
CA PRO A 129 42.80 -12.05 2.08
C PRO A 129 42.65 -13.53 2.41
N GLU A 130 41.42 -14.06 2.31
CA GLU A 130 41.10 -15.47 2.54
C GLU A 130 41.77 -16.36 1.48
N PRO A 131 42.79 -17.18 1.85
CA PRO A 131 43.51 -18.02 0.88
C PRO A 131 42.66 -19.17 0.31
N ASP A 132 41.62 -19.62 1.03
CA ASP A 132 40.81 -20.75 0.60
C ASP A 132 39.76 -20.37 -0.47
N LEU A 133 39.51 -19.07 -0.66
CA LEU A 133 38.56 -18.56 -1.64
C LEU A 133 39.27 -17.86 -2.80
N PRO A 134 39.13 -18.33 -4.05
CA PRO A 134 39.67 -17.61 -5.19
C PRO A 134 38.96 -16.26 -5.35
N PRO A 135 39.63 -15.23 -5.92
CA PRO A 135 39.00 -13.95 -6.19
C PRO A 135 37.73 -14.10 -7.06
N LEU A 136 36.63 -13.51 -6.61
CA LEU A 136 35.39 -13.46 -7.37
C LEU A 136 35.49 -12.43 -8.49
N VAL A 137 35.32 -12.86 -9.74
CA VAL A 137 35.27 -11.97 -10.91
C VAL A 137 33.81 -11.76 -11.31
N VAL A 138 33.32 -10.52 -11.15
CA VAL A 138 31.97 -10.11 -11.52
C VAL A 138 32.02 -9.46 -12.90
N THR A 139 31.55 -10.16 -13.94
CA THR A 139 31.65 -9.66 -15.33
C THR A 139 30.59 -8.59 -15.64
N PRO A 140 30.83 -7.69 -16.61
CA PRO A 140 29.83 -6.73 -17.06
C PRO A 140 28.52 -7.39 -17.52
N GLU A 141 28.62 -8.56 -18.17
CA GLU A 141 27.46 -9.33 -18.64
C GLU A 141 26.62 -9.81 -17.45
N PHE A 142 27.26 -10.36 -16.40
CA PHE A 142 26.56 -10.77 -15.19
C PHE A 142 25.84 -9.59 -14.53
N ILE A 143 26.49 -8.42 -14.45
CA ILE A 143 25.87 -7.21 -13.89
C ILE A 143 24.64 -6.80 -14.70
N GLU A 144 24.72 -6.86 -16.03
CA GLU A 144 23.60 -6.51 -16.90
C GLU A 144 22.45 -7.51 -16.82
N ASP A 145 22.75 -8.80 -16.74
CA ASP A 145 21.75 -9.85 -16.54
C ASP A 145 21.02 -9.67 -15.21
N VAL A 146 21.75 -9.42 -14.12
CA VAL A 146 21.16 -9.10 -12.81
C VAL A 146 20.30 -7.84 -12.91
N ARG A 147 20.82 -6.76 -13.51
CA ARG A 147 20.08 -5.50 -13.67
C ARG A 147 18.75 -5.70 -14.40
N ARG A 148 18.71 -6.51 -15.45
CA ARG A 148 17.49 -6.83 -16.21
C ARG A 148 16.50 -7.69 -15.43
N SER A 149 16.99 -8.53 -14.51
CA SER A 149 16.15 -9.37 -13.65
C SER A 149 15.54 -8.63 -12.46
N MET A 150 16.08 -7.45 -12.11
CA MET A 150 15.59 -6.67 -10.99
C MET A 150 14.17 -6.15 -11.25
N PRO A 151 13.25 -6.28 -10.28
CA PRO A 151 11.94 -5.67 -10.40
C PRO A 151 12.06 -4.14 -10.33
N GLU A 152 11.10 -3.44 -10.92
CA GLU A 152 10.89 -2.00 -10.70
C GLU A 152 10.74 -1.75 -9.19
N LEU A 153 11.50 -0.80 -8.64
CA LEU A 153 11.49 -0.51 -7.21
C LEU A 153 10.17 0.15 -6.76
N PRO A 154 9.78 0.05 -5.49
CA PRO A 154 8.49 0.56 -5.01
C PRO A 154 8.29 2.06 -5.30
N GLU A 155 9.32 2.88 -5.11
CA GLU A 155 9.31 4.32 -5.38
C GLU A 155 9.08 4.64 -6.86
N GLU A 156 9.77 3.92 -7.75
CA GLU A 156 9.67 4.10 -9.20
C GLU A 156 8.29 3.66 -9.68
N ARG A 157 7.85 2.47 -9.23
CA ARG A 157 6.52 1.94 -9.53
C ARG A 157 5.43 2.88 -9.07
N ARG A 158 5.51 3.40 -7.85
CA ARG A 158 4.54 4.38 -7.33
C ARG A 158 4.44 5.61 -8.21
N ARG A 159 5.58 6.17 -8.64
CA ARG A 159 5.60 7.31 -9.56
C ARG A 159 4.93 6.95 -10.88
N ARG A 160 5.25 5.78 -11.45
CA ARG A 160 4.61 5.28 -12.66
C ARG A 160 3.10 5.11 -12.51
N LEU A 161 2.60 4.53 -11.40
CA LEU A 161 1.16 4.38 -11.17
C LEU A 161 0.46 5.75 -11.04
N MET A 162 1.13 6.76 -10.49
CA MET A 162 0.60 8.12 -10.44
C MET A 162 0.53 8.75 -11.85
N ASP A 163 1.59 8.60 -12.64
CA ASP A 163 1.69 9.24 -13.95
C ASP A 163 0.83 8.54 -15.01
N GLU A 164 0.91 7.21 -15.11
CA GLU A 164 0.24 6.40 -16.14
C GLU A 164 -1.22 6.05 -15.79
N TYR A 165 -1.51 5.78 -14.52
CA TYR A 165 -2.86 5.40 -14.06
C TYR A 165 -3.60 6.53 -13.35
N HIS A 166 -2.97 7.71 -13.26
CA HIS A 166 -3.55 8.91 -12.68
C HIS A 166 -4.09 8.69 -11.28
N LEU A 167 -3.40 7.87 -10.48
CA LEU A 167 -3.72 7.61 -9.09
C LEU A 167 -3.28 8.78 -8.21
N SER A 168 -3.98 8.99 -7.10
CA SER A 168 -3.47 9.91 -6.06
C SER A 168 -2.22 9.33 -5.40
N PHE A 169 -1.41 10.20 -4.79
CA PHE A 169 -0.24 9.75 -4.03
C PHE A 169 -0.62 8.73 -2.95
N ASN A 170 -1.72 8.96 -2.22
CA ASN A 170 -2.17 8.07 -1.16
C ASN A 170 -2.58 6.69 -1.70
N ASP A 171 -3.25 6.64 -2.84
CA ASP A 171 -3.65 5.37 -3.46
C ASP A 171 -2.44 4.60 -3.96
N ALA A 172 -1.50 5.29 -4.61
CA ALA A 172 -0.28 4.68 -5.13
C ALA A 172 0.63 4.18 -4.00
N VAL A 173 0.75 4.91 -2.89
CA VAL A 173 1.48 4.46 -1.68
C VAL A 173 0.87 3.17 -1.12
N GLN A 174 -0.45 3.11 -0.98
CA GLN A 174 -1.09 1.91 -0.45
C GLN A 174 -0.94 0.72 -1.39
N LEU A 175 -1.09 0.90 -2.70
CA LEU A 175 -0.98 -0.19 -3.68
C LEU A 175 0.46 -0.68 -3.87
N THR A 176 1.45 0.13 -3.50
CA THR A 176 2.89 -0.22 -3.54
C THR A 176 3.46 -0.49 -2.16
N SER A 177 2.62 -0.77 -1.15
CA SER A 177 3.10 -1.18 0.18
C SER A 177 3.83 -2.52 0.14
N GLU A 178 3.36 -3.42 -0.74
CA GLU A 178 3.91 -4.75 -0.95
C GLU A 178 3.93 -5.06 -2.45
N ARG A 179 4.95 -5.81 -2.88
CA ARG A 179 5.11 -6.14 -4.30
C ARG A 179 3.94 -6.96 -4.83
N ALA A 180 3.48 -7.95 -4.05
CA ALA A 180 2.35 -8.80 -4.43
C ALA A 180 1.06 -8.00 -4.64
N LEU A 181 0.82 -6.96 -3.82
CA LEU A 181 -0.34 -6.08 -3.97
C LEU A 181 -0.24 -5.22 -5.23
N ALA A 182 0.96 -4.69 -5.50
CA ALA A 182 1.21 -3.92 -6.71
C ALA A 182 1.05 -4.78 -7.99
N ASP A 183 1.57 -6.02 -7.96
CA ASP A 183 1.43 -6.99 -9.05
C ASP A 183 -0.04 -7.38 -9.27
N TYR A 184 -0.78 -7.62 -8.19
CA TYR A 184 -2.23 -7.89 -8.24
C TYR A 184 -2.99 -6.71 -8.85
N TYR A 185 -2.69 -5.50 -8.38
CA TYR A 185 -3.35 -4.28 -8.84
C TYR A 185 -3.16 -4.05 -10.35
N GLU A 186 -1.94 -4.16 -10.87
CA GLU A 186 -1.72 -3.90 -12.30
C GLU A 186 -2.43 -4.92 -13.18
N GLN A 187 -2.47 -6.19 -12.77
CA GLN A 187 -3.22 -7.23 -13.47
C GLN A 187 -4.72 -6.91 -13.46
N ALA A 188 -5.28 -6.56 -12.29
CA ALA A 188 -6.69 -6.18 -12.16
C ALA A 188 -7.02 -4.91 -12.94
N ALA A 189 -6.15 -3.90 -12.93
CA ALA A 189 -6.32 -2.65 -13.67
C ALA A 189 -6.38 -2.89 -15.19
N ARG A 190 -5.50 -3.74 -15.72
CA ARG A 190 -5.50 -4.15 -17.13
C ARG A 190 -6.79 -4.91 -17.48
N ALA A 191 -7.19 -5.85 -16.62
CA ALA A 191 -8.41 -6.64 -16.79
C ALA A 191 -9.70 -5.82 -16.62
N ALA A 192 -9.68 -4.72 -15.85
CA ALA A 192 -10.79 -3.79 -15.73
C ALA A 192 -10.88 -2.80 -16.90
N GLN A 193 -9.74 -2.48 -17.54
CA GLN A 193 -9.60 -1.29 -18.39
C GLN A 193 -9.99 0.03 -17.67
N ASN A 194 -10.02 0.01 -16.34
CA ASN A 194 -10.29 1.16 -15.48
C ASN A 194 -9.34 1.12 -14.27
N PRO A 195 -8.11 1.67 -14.39
CA PRO A 195 -7.11 1.61 -13.33
C PRO A 195 -7.56 2.25 -12.01
N ARG A 196 -8.36 3.32 -12.08
CA ARG A 196 -8.90 4.00 -10.90
C ARG A 196 -10.03 3.19 -10.24
N GLY A 197 -10.90 2.60 -11.04
CA GLY A 197 -11.94 1.69 -10.57
C GLY A 197 -11.33 0.49 -9.83
N ALA A 198 -10.35 -0.18 -10.45
CA ALA A 198 -9.63 -1.29 -9.85
C ALA A 198 -8.93 -0.89 -8.53
N ALA A 199 -8.24 0.26 -8.51
CA ALA A 199 -7.58 0.77 -7.31
C ALA A 199 -8.56 0.94 -6.13
N ASN A 200 -9.73 1.54 -6.41
CA ASN A 200 -10.76 1.75 -5.40
C ASN A 200 -11.29 0.42 -4.86
N TRP A 201 -11.68 -0.51 -5.74
CA TRP A 201 -12.21 -1.81 -5.34
C TRP A 201 -11.21 -2.65 -4.54
N ILE A 202 -9.95 -2.62 -4.95
CA ILE A 202 -8.87 -3.30 -4.21
C ILE A 202 -8.74 -2.69 -2.81
N ARG A 203 -8.57 -1.36 -2.72
CA ARG A 203 -8.34 -0.69 -1.45
C ARG A 203 -9.47 -0.83 -0.45
N THR A 204 -10.72 -0.73 -0.90
CA THR A 204 -11.85 -0.60 0.02
C THR A 204 -12.58 -1.90 0.27
N GLU A 205 -12.68 -2.77 -0.73
CA GLU A 205 -13.46 -4.00 -0.61
C GLU A 205 -12.55 -5.23 -0.51
N LEU A 206 -11.63 -5.44 -1.46
CA LEU A 206 -10.76 -6.63 -1.42
C LEU A 206 -9.87 -6.65 -0.17
N LEU A 207 -9.16 -5.55 0.13
CA LEU A 207 -8.28 -5.48 1.30
C LEU A 207 -9.07 -5.67 2.61
N ARG A 208 -10.33 -5.25 2.66
CA ARG A 208 -11.20 -5.48 3.82
C ARG A 208 -11.48 -6.97 4.02
N GLU A 209 -11.83 -7.70 2.95
CA GLU A 209 -12.11 -9.15 3.05
C GLU A 209 -10.84 -9.96 3.35
N LEU A 210 -9.70 -9.54 2.80
CA LEU A 210 -8.39 -10.12 3.12
C LEU A 210 -8.03 -9.92 4.60
N GLU A 211 -8.18 -8.70 5.11
CA GLU A 211 -7.93 -8.38 6.53
C GLU A 211 -8.87 -9.16 7.45
N ALA A 212 -10.16 -9.22 7.14
CA ALA A 212 -11.16 -9.96 7.91
C ALA A 212 -10.90 -11.47 7.96
N SER A 213 -10.29 -12.04 6.91
CA SER A 213 -9.93 -13.45 6.83
C SER A 213 -8.49 -13.77 7.25
N GLY A 214 -7.69 -12.75 7.60
CA GLY A 214 -6.28 -12.89 7.95
C GLY A 214 -5.41 -13.40 6.79
N ARG A 215 -5.83 -13.18 5.54
CA ARG A 215 -5.12 -13.62 4.33
C ARG A 215 -4.35 -12.47 3.70
N THR A 216 -3.21 -12.80 3.10
CA THR A 216 -2.47 -11.87 2.25
C THR A 216 -3.07 -11.82 0.85
N VAL A 217 -2.74 -10.80 0.06
CA VAL A 217 -3.19 -10.69 -1.33
C VAL A 217 -2.70 -11.87 -2.20
N ALA A 218 -1.54 -12.45 -1.87
CA ALA A 218 -1.01 -13.64 -2.53
C ALA A 218 -1.86 -14.89 -2.28
N GLU A 219 -2.63 -14.91 -1.18
CA GLU A 219 -3.54 -15.98 -0.79
C GLU A 219 -5.00 -15.66 -1.12
N SER A 220 -5.24 -14.59 -1.89
CA SER A 220 -6.58 -14.17 -2.28
C SER A 220 -7.27 -15.28 -3.08
N PRO A 221 -8.48 -15.71 -2.70
CA PRO A 221 -9.29 -16.62 -3.51
C PRO A 221 -9.85 -15.96 -4.77
N VAL A 222 -9.77 -14.63 -4.87
CA VAL A 222 -10.20 -13.84 -6.03
C VAL A 222 -8.97 -13.49 -6.88
N PRO A 223 -8.82 -14.08 -8.08
CA PRO A 223 -7.76 -13.70 -9.01
C PRO A 223 -7.88 -12.23 -9.45
N PRO A 224 -6.76 -11.56 -9.76
CA PRO A 224 -6.80 -10.16 -10.16
C PRO A 224 -7.61 -9.93 -11.44
N GLU A 225 -7.59 -10.86 -12.39
CA GLU A 225 -8.37 -10.80 -13.63
C GLU A 225 -9.87 -10.81 -13.36
N GLU A 226 -10.31 -11.63 -12.39
CA GLU A 226 -11.70 -11.76 -12.01
C GLU A 226 -12.21 -10.53 -11.26
N LEU A 227 -11.37 -9.93 -10.41
CA LEU A 227 -11.70 -8.62 -9.83
C LEU A 227 -11.81 -7.56 -10.92
N GLY A 228 -10.90 -7.56 -11.89
CA GLY A 228 -10.97 -6.66 -13.04
C GLY A 228 -12.26 -6.85 -13.85
N ALA A 229 -12.67 -8.10 -14.06
CA ALA A 229 -13.94 -8.43 -14.71
C ALA A 229 -15.16 -7.91 -13.93
N LEU A 230 -15.15 -8.02 -12.59
CA LEU A 230 -16.19 -7.43 -11.74
C LEU A 230 -16.29 -5.92 -11.95
N VAL A 231 -15.16 -5.21 -11.89
CA VAL A 231 -15.11 -3.75 -12.10
C VAL A 231 -15.68 -3.38 -13.47
N ARG A 232 -15.33 -4.13 -14.51
CA ARG A 232 -15.85 -3.94 -15.87
C ARG A 232 -17.37 -4.12 -15.94
N LEU A 233 -17.94 -5.16 -15.32
CA LEU A 233 -19.39 -5.36 -15.27
C LEU A 233 -20.12 -4.18 -14.61
N ILE A 234 -19.50 -3.54 -13.62
CA ILE A 234 -20.05 -2.36 -12.96
C ILE A 234 -19.95 -1.12 -13.86
N ASP A 235 -18.80 -0.92 -14.52
CA ASP A 235 -18.56 0.22 -15.41
C ASP A 235 -19.48 0.18 -16.65
N GLU A 236 -19.70 -1.01 -17.19
CA GLU A 236 -20.66 -1.26 -18.28
C GLU A 236 -22.13 -1.14 -17.83
N GLY A 237 -22.38 -0.99 -16.53
CA GLY A 237 -23.72 -0.86 -15.97
C GLY A 237 -24.53 -2.15 -15.99
N GLN A 238 -23.89 -3.31 -16.14
CA GLN A 238 -24.55 -4.61 -16.04
C GLN A 238 -24.96 -4.90 -14.60
N ILE A 239 -24.23 -4.37 -13.62
CA ILE A 239 -24.60 -4.37 -12.20
C ILE A 239 -24.28 -2.99 -11.60
N ASN A 240 -24.94 -2.61 -10.50
CA ASN A 240 -24.55 -1.41 -9.75
C ASN A 240 -23.46 -1.72 -8.71
N GLY A 241 -22.83 -0.67 -8.19
CA GLY A 241 -21.78 -0.83 -7.19
C GLY A 241 -22.22 -1.52 -5.89
N LYS A 242 -23.51 -1.45 -5.50
CA LYS A 242 -23.99 -2.19 -4.32
C LYS A 242 -24.01 -3.69 -4.60
N GLN A 243 -24.59 -4.09 -5.73
CA GLN A 243 -24.56 -5.48 -6.20
C GLN A 243 -23.13 -5.98 -6.36
N GLY A 244 -22.22 -5.13 -6.85
CA GLY A 244 -20.81 -5.47 -6.98
C GLY A 244 -20.15 -5.88 -5.66
N LYS A 245 -20.53 -5.26 -4.54
CA LYS A 245 -19.99 -5.63 -3.21
C LYS A 245 -20.46 -7.01 -2.80
N ASP A 246 -21.76 -7.28 -2.98
CA ASP A 246 -22.35 -8.58 -2.68
C ASP A 246 -21.73 -9.68 -3.55
N VAL A 247 -21.49 -9.38 -4.84
CA VAL A 247 -20.81 -10.30 -5.77
C VAL A 247 -19.37 -10.55 -5.33
N LEU A 248 -18.61 -9.52 -4.95
CA LEU A 248 -17.22 -9.71 -4.50
C LEU A 248 -17.12 -10.60 -3.25
N ILE A 249 -18.03 -10.43 -2.29
CA ILE A 249 -18.08 -11.28 -1.09
C ILE A 249 -18.32 -12.74 -1.50
N GLU A 250 -19.25 -12.98 -2.43
CA GLU A 250 -19.51 -14.34 -2.92
C GLU A 250 -18.32 -14.90 -3.73
N MET A 251 -17.65 -14.07 -4.54
CA MET A 251 -16.41 -14.46 -5.24
C MET A 251 -15.35 -14.89 -4.23
N PHE A 252 -15.21 -14.13 -3.14
CA PHE A 252 -14.23 -14.41 -2.10
C PHE A 252 -14.51 -15.72 -1.36
N ASN A 253 -15.78 -16.02 -1.07
CA ASN A 253 -16.19 -17.23 -0.36
C ASN A 253 -16.18 -18.49 -1.23
N SER A 254 -16.61 -18.36 -2.49
CA SER A 254 -16.85 -19.50 -3.38
C SER A 254 -15.72 -19.75 -4.38
N GLY A 255 -14.89 -18.74 -4.66
CA GLY A 255 -13.90 -18.76 -5.75
C GLY A 255 -14.51 -18.69 -7.16
N LYS A 256 -15.82 -18.46 -7.29
CA LYS A 256 -16.49 -18.32 -8.60
C LYS A 256 -16.19 -16.96 -9.23
N SER A 257 -16.31 -16.88 -10.55
CA SER A 257 -16.18 -15.62 -11.29
C SER A 257 -17.39 -14.71 -11.10
N ALA A 258 -17.16 -13.41 -11.28
CA ALA A 258 -18.21 -12.39 -11.16
C ALA A 258 -19.39 -12.66 -12.10
N ALA A 259 -19.11 -13.03 -13.35
CA ALA A 259 -20.12 -13.31 -14.36
C ALA A 259 -21.04 -14.50 -13.97
N VAL A 260 -20.46 -15.56 -13.39
CA VAL A 260 -21.24 -16.73 -12.94
C VAL A 260 -22.17 -16.34 -11.81
N ILE A 261 -21.68 -15.60 -10.81
CA ILE A 261 -22.48 -15.17 -9.66
C ILE A 261 -23.61 -14.23 -10.10
N VAL A 262 -23.32 -13.28 -10.99
CA VAL A 262 -24.34 -12.34 -11.53
C VAL A 262 -25.45 -13.09 -12.27
N ALA A 263 -25.10 -14.12 -13.04
CA ALA A 263 -26.08 -14.94 -13.74
C ALA A 263 -26.92 -15.80 -12.78
N GLU A 264 -26.27 -16.51 -11.85
CA GLU A 264 -26.94 -17.37 -10.85
C GLU A 264 -27.91 -16.58 -9.95
N GLN A 265 -27.53 -15.37 -9.56
CA GLN A 265 -28.34 -14.50 -8.68
C GLN A 265 -29.30 -13.59 -9.47
N GLY A 266 -29.27 -13.62 -10.80
CA GLY A 266 -30.13 -12.81 -11.66
C GLY A 266 -29.99 -11.30 -11.42
N LEU A 267 -28.77 -10.84 -11.12
CA LEU A 267 -28.44 -9.47 -10.73
C LEU A 267 -28.30 -8.50 -11.91
N ALA A 268 -28.23 -9.02 -13.14
CA ALA A 268 -28.07 -8.22 -14.35
C ALA A 268 -29.13 -7.12 -14.43
N GLN A 269 -28.69 -5.90 -14.72
CA GLN A 269 -29.54 -4.74 -14.88
C GLN A 269 -30.24 -4.78 -16.25
N VAL A 270 -31.52 -4.43 -16.22
CA VAL A 270 -32.30 -4.16 -17.44
C VAL A 270 -31.81 -2.82 -17.98
N SER A 271 -31.15 -2.90 -19.14
CA SER A 271 -30.62 -1.75 -19.88
C SER A 271 -31.28 -1.59 -21.25
N ASP A 272 -32.29 -2.41 -21.58
CA ASP A 272 -33.09 -2.26 -22.79
C ASP A 272 -33.99 -1.03 -22.66
N ALA A 273 -33.80 -0.07 -23.57
CA ALA A 273 -34.54 1.20 -23.54
C ALA A 273 -36.05 1.00 -23.72
N GLY A 274 -36.49 0.00 -24.49
CA GLY A 274 -37.90 -0.31 -24.72
C GLY A 274 -38.57 -0.87 -23.48
N GLU A 275 -37.90 -1.79 -22.77
CA GLU A 275 -38.38 -2.35 -21.51
C GLU A 275 -38.47 -1.27 -20.42
N ILE A 276 -37.44 -0.39 -20.32
CA ILE A 276 -37.46 0.76 -19.40
C ILE A 276 -38.58 1.74 -19.76
N GLU A 277 -38.77 2.05 -21.05
CA GLU A 277 -39.86 2.90 -21.50
C GLU A 277 -41.23 2.36 -21.12
N GLY A 278 -41.47 1.06 -21.29
CA GLY A 278 -42.72 0.42 -20.87
C GLY A 278 -42.99 0.58 -19.37
N ILE A 279 -41.98 0.33 -18.53
CA ILE A 279 -42.09 0.50 -17.07
C ILE A 279 -42.33 1.97 -16.71
N VAL A 280 -41.65 2.90 -17.38
CA VAL A 280 -41.84 4.34 -17.16
C VAL A 280 -43.27 4.75 -17.51
N GLU A 281 -43.81 4.32 -18.64
CA GLU A 281 -45.18 4.62 -19.06
C GLU A 281 -46.22 4.08 -18.07
N GLU A 282 -46.03 2.85 -17.58
CA GLU A 282 -46.89 2.24 -16.56
C GLU A 282 -46.86 3.07 -15.25
N VAL A 283 -45.67 3.47 -14.79
CA VAL A 283 -45.52 4.28 -13.58
C VAL A 283 -46.15 5.66 -13.75
N LEU A 284 -46.00 6.30 -14.91
CA LEU A 284 -46.60 7.60 -15.20
C LEU A 284 -48.13 7.52 -15.25
N ALA A 285 -48.68 6.47 -15.87
CA ALA A 285 -50.12 6.22 -15.92
C ALA A 285 -50.71 5.96 -14.53
N ALA A 286 -50.03 5.15 -13.70
CA ALA A 286 -50.46 4.84 -12.34
C ALA A 286 -50.38 6.04 -11.38
N ASN A 287 -49.61 7.07 -11.71
CA ASN A 287 -49.35 8.24 -10.85
C ASN A 287 -49.75 9.57 -11.54
N SER A 288 -50.89 9.58 -12.22
CA SER A 288 -51.38 10.72 -13.01
C SER A 288 -51.53 12.03 -12.23
N GLN A 289 -51.92 11.98 -10.95
CA GLN A 289 -52.03 13.18 -10.11
C GLN A 289 -50.66 13.81 -9.81
N GLN A 290 -49.65 12.99 -9.57
CA GLN A 290 -48.28 13.40 -9.32
C GLN A 290 -47.65 13.93 -10.61
N LEU A 291 -48.00 13.36 -11.76
CA LEU A 291 -47.56 13.84 -13.07
C LEU A 291 -48.07 15.24 -13.36
N ALA A 292 -49.36 15.51 -13.09
CA ALA A 292 -49.93 16.84 -13.23
C ALA A 292 -49.24 17.87 -12.31
N LYS A 293 -48.93 17.49 -11.06
CA LYS A 293 -48.20 18.35 -10.11
C LYS A 293 -46.76 18.63 -10.55
N TYR A 294 -46.09 17.65 -11.14
CA TYR A 294 -44.75 17.84 -11.69
C TYR A 294 -44.78 18.83 -12.85
N ARG A 295 -45.71 18.66 -13.80
CA ARG A 295 -45.91 19.58 -14.94
C ARG A 295 -46.35 20.99 -14.52
N ALA A 296 -46.94 21.14 -13.34
CA ALA A 296 -47.26 22.43 -12.73
C ALA A 296 -46.05 23.12 -12.04
N GLY A 297 -44.84 22.59 -12.19
CA GLY A 297 -43.59 23.20 -11.69
C GLY A 297 -43.08 22.64 -10.36
N LYS A 298 -43.56 21.47 -9.91
CA LYS A 298 -43.07 20.82 -8.68
C LYS A 298 -41.97 19.80 -8.99
N ASP A 299 -40.80 20.30 -9.37
CA ASP A 299 -39.65 19.52 -9.86
C ASP A 299 -39.13 18.46 -8.87
N SER A 300 -39.39 18.63 -7.56
CA SER A 300 -39.02 17.65 -6.53
C SER A 300 -39.71 16.28 -6.69
N LEU A 301 -40.77 16.19 -7.50
CA LEU A 301 -41.43 14.92 -7.82
C LEU A 301 -40.63 14.05 -8.81
N PHE A 302 -39.57 14.56 -9.42
CA PHE A 302 -38.71 13.76 -10.29
C PHE A 302 -38.09 12.56 -9.54
N GLY A 303 -37.56 12.80 -8.34
CA GLY A 303 -37.01 11.74 -7.48
C GLY A 303 -38.05 10.71 -7.05
N PHE A 304 -39.32 11.12 -6.93
CA PHE A 304 -40.43 10.19 -6.66
C PHE A 304 -40.65 9.23 -7.84
N PHE A 305 -40.68 9.74 -9.08
CA PHE A 305 -40.84 8.89 -10.27
C PHE A 305 -39.66 7.94 -10.46
N VAL A 306 -38.43 8.41 -10.25
CA VAL A 306 -37.24 7.54 -10.25
C VAL A 306 -37.42 6.42 -9.22
N GLY A 307 -37.84 6.74 -7.99
CA GLY A 307 -38.11 5.74 -6.96
C GLY A 307 -39.19 4.72 -7.34
N GLN A 308 -40.27 5.15 -7.99
CA GLN A 308 -41.34 4.25 -8.45
C GLN A 308 -40.88 3.33 -9.58
N VAL A 309 -40.12 3.83 -10.56
CA VAL A 309 -39.56 3.01 -11.65
C VAL A 309 -38.55 1.99 -11.10
N MET A 310 -37.71 2.41 -10.15
CA MET A 310 -36.79 1.48 -9.47
C MET A 310 -37.55 0.42 -8.67
N LYS A 311 -38.68 0.77 -8.05
CA LYS A 311 -39.52 -0.20 -7.32
C LYS A 311 -40.20 -1.19 -8.27
N ALA A 312 -40.78 -0.70 -9.38
CA ALA A 312 -41.45 -1.51 -10.38
C ALA A 312 -40.49 -2.51 -11.06
N SER A 313 -39.26 -2.07 -11.36
CA SER A 313 -38.19 -2.91 -11.90
C SER A 313 -37.48 -3.79 -10.85
N ARG A 314 -37.94 -3.80 -9.58
CA ARG A 314 -37.30 -4.51 -8.46
C ARG A 314 -35.81 -4.17 -8.28
N GLY A 315 -35.44 -2.92 -8.59
CA GLY A 315 -34.07 -2.43 -8.52
C GLY A 315 -33.18 -2.83 -9.69
N LYS A 316 -33.73 -3.47 -10.73
CA LYS A 316 -32.96 -3.94 -11.89
C LYS A 316 -32.83 -2.92 -13.01
N ALA A 317 -33.72 -1.91 -13.10
CA ALA A 317 -33.58 -0.91 -14.14
C ALA A 317 -32.31 -0.07 -13.93
N ASN A 318 -31.57 0.16 -15.00
CA ASN A 318 -30.35 0.98 -14.95
C ASN A 318 -30.72 2.43 -14.55
N PRO A 319 -30.21 2.96 -13.42
CA PRO A 319 -30.59 4.28 -12.95
C PRO A 319 -30.29 5.42 -13.93
N LYS A 320 -29.20 5.34 -14.71
CA LYS A 320 -28.85 6.39 -15.68
C LYS A 320 -29.89 6.44 -16.80
N LEU A 321 -30.19 5.29 -17.40
CA LEU A 321 -31.21 5.16 -18.45
C LEU A 321 -32.60 5.54 -17.94
N VAL A 322 -32.99 5.14 -16.73
CA VAL A 322 -34.25 5.55 -16.10
C VAL A 322 -34.35 7.09 -16.01
N ASN A 323 -33.28 7.76 -15.58
CA ASN A 323 -33.26 9.23 -15.51
C ASN A 323 -33.38 9.88 -16.88
N GLU A 324 -32.71 9.34 -17.90
CA GLU A 324 -32.77 9.85 -19.28
C GLU A 324 -34.16 9.67 -19.90
N VAL A 325 -34.74 8.47 -19.78
CA VAL A 325 -36.08 8.15 -20.29
C VAL A 325 -37.15 8.97 -19.57
N LEU A 326 -37.08 9.08 -18.23
CA LEU A 326 -38.00 9.91 -17.46
C LEU A 326 -37.92 11.38 -17.86
N LYS A 327 -36.72 11.96 -18.00
CA LYS A 327 -36.57 13.34 -18.47
C LYS A 327 -37.18 13.55 -19.85
N SER A 328 -36.95 12.61 -20.77
CA SER A 328 -37.51 12.66 -22.12
C SER A 328 -39.05 12.62 -22.13
N LYS A 329 -39.67 11.74 -21.33
CA LYS A 329 -41.14 11.59 -21.27
C LYS A 329 -41.82 12.68 -20.44
N LEU A 330 -41.17 13.21 -19.41
CA LEU A 330 -41.72 14.24 -18.52
C LEU A 330 -41.64 15.67 -19.10
N ASN A 331 -40.65 15.94 -19.97
CA ASN A 331 -40.49 17.23 -20.64
C ASN A 331 -41.31 17.36 -21.95
N LYS A 332 -42.10 16.34 -22.30
CA LYS A 332 -43.11 16.39 -23.37
C LYS A 332 -44.48 16.79 -22.81
#